data_AF-A0A840HV74-F1
#
_entry.id   AF-A0A840HV74-F1
#
_cell.length_a   1.000
_cell.length_b   1.000
_cell.length_c   1.000
_cell.angle_alpha   90.00
_cell.angle_beta   90.00
_cell.angle_gamma   90.00
#
_symmetry.space_group_name_H-M   'P 1'
#
loop_
_entity.id
_entity.type
_entity.pdbx_description
1 polymer ?
#
loop_
_entity_poly.entity_id
_entity_poly.type
_entity_poly.pdbx_seq_one_letter_code
_entity_poly.pdbx_strand_id
1 'polypeptide(L)'
;MSSFLEEAQALFDEAIMAELTAMLSVSNGAAASAFQADLIDLCAHYRAIITTLPCDLPDAPFNLSLTKRAEWLETNVIKPSERLLTAIDDEKRAMFSTWPYPLTVPEFRNNATLGSELEALRDSAIQLLDSLRAQQSDDAGHSQELRAEVFASIARALRKHSEVQPSRGVYDPELRYRVGNYVDAIRLIFKKITGASDNLDRLIRAEIALPS
;
A
#
# COMPACT_ATOMS: atom_id res chain seq x y z
N MET A 1 8.13 -12.25 5.46
CA MET A 1 7.17 -13.07 4.67
C MET A 1 6.50 -14.16 5.50
N SER A 2 7.21 -14.94 6.34
CA SER A 2 6.57 -15.99 7.19
C SER A 2 5.38 -15.47 8.02
N SER A 3 5.52 -14.31 8.68
CA SER A 3 4.44 -13.72 9.51
C SER A 3 3.14 -13.46 8.74
N PHE A 4 3.22 -12.91 7.53
CA PHE A 4 2.02 -12.58 6.74
C PHE A 4 1.30 -13.82 6.21
N LEU A 5 2.03 -14.91 5.95
CA LEU A 5 1.43 -16.18 5.55
C LEU A 5 0.70 -16.84 6.72
N GLU A 6 1.28 -16.82 7.92
CA GLU A 6 0.65 -17.34 9.14
C GLU A 6 -0.62 -16.55 9.50
N GLU A 7 -0.56 -15.21 9.42
CA GLU A 7 -1.74 -14.34 9.59
C GLU A 7 -2.81 -14.61 8.52
N ALA A 8 -2.42 -14.73 7.26
CA ALA A 8 -3.34 -15.04 6.17
C ALA A 8 -4.02 -16.40 6.34
N GLN A 9 -3.29 -17.41 6.80
CA GLN A 9 -3.84 -18.72 7.14
C GLN A 9 -4.89 -18.63 8.26
N ALA A 10 -4.63 -17.83 9.29
CA ALA A 10 -5.59 -17.60 10.36
C ALA A 10 -6.85 -16.84 9.90
N LEU A 11 -6.71 -15.94 8.91
CA LEU A 11 -7.83 -15.16 8.37
C LEU A 11 -8.75 -15.97 7.46
N PHE A 12 -8.19 -16.92 6.71
CA PHE A 12 -8.87 -17.86 5.82
C PHE A 12 -8.86 -19.27 6.42
N ASP A 13 -9.36 -19.38 7.64
CA ASP A 13 -9.52 -20.64 8.37
C ASP A 13 -10.65 -21.53 7.80
N GLU A 14 -10.84 -22.70 8.40
CA GLU A 14 -11.85 -23.68 7.97
C GLU A 14 -13.28 -23.10 7.97
N ALA A 15 -13.62 -22.24 8.94
CA ALA A 15 -14.95 -21.66 9.04
C ALA A 15 -15.21 -20.67 7.90
N ILE A 16 -14.25 -19.79 7.61
CA ILE A 16 -14.35 -18.83 6.51
C ILE A 16 -14.36 -19.55 5.16
N MET A 17 -13.52 -20.58 5.01
CA MET A 17 -13.52 -21.36 3.77
C MET A 17 -14.82 -22.14 3.57
N ALA A 18 -15.42 -22.68 4.63
CA ALA A 18 -16.73 -23.32 4.55
C ALA A 18 -17.82 -22.34 4.09
N GLU A 19 -17.81 -21.11 4.63
CA GLU A 19 -18.74 -20.06 4.21
C GLU A 19 -18.52 -19.67 2.73
N LEU A 20 -17.28 -19.40 2.33
CA LEU A 20 -16.94 -18.99 0.97
C LEU A 20 -17.25 -20.08 -0.05
N THR A 21 -16.88 -21.33 0.22
CA THR A 21 -17.14 -22.46 -0.69
C THR A 21 -18.64 -22.71 -0.85
N ALA A 22 -19.44 -22.54 0.21
CA ALA A 22 -20.89 -22.61 0.14
C ALA A 22 -21.52 -21.49 -0.70
N MET A 23 -21.08 -20.24 -0.52
CA MET A 23 -21.56 -19.11 -1.33
C MET A 23 -21.21 -19.29 -2.82
N LEU A 24 -19.97 -19.70 -3.08
CA LEU A 24 -19.37 -19.70 -4.42
C LEU A 24 -19.54 -21.02 -5.18
N SER A 25 -20.21 -22.01 -4.58
CA SER A 25 -20.37 -23.36 -5.15
C SER A 25 -19.03 -23.96 -5.62
N VAL A 26 -17.96 -23.73 -4.85
CA VAL A 26 -16.63 -24.27 -5.16
C VAL A 26 -16.65 -25.77 -4.92
N SER A 27 -16.13 -26.55 -5.88
CA SER A 27 -16.04 -28.00 -5.74
C SER A 27 -15.22 -28.41 -4.51
N ASN A 28 -15.69 -29.41 -3.78
CA ASN A 28 -15.03 -29.90 -2.56
C ASN A 28 -13.67 -30.56 -2.86
N GLY A 29 -12.86 -30.71 -1.80
CA GLY A 29 -11.56 -31.40 -1.89
C GLY A 29 -10.49 -30.52 -2.52
N ALA A 30 -9.84 -31.00 -3.58
CA ALA A 30 -8.67 -30.34 -4.16
C ALA A 30 -8.95 -28.91 -4.67
N ALA A 31 -10.15 -28.65 -5.19
CA ALA A 31 -10.52 -27.31 -5.68
C ALA A 31 -10.70 -26.31 -4.52
N ALA A 32 -11.36 -26.71 -3.43
CA ALA A 32 -11.47 -25.90 -2.23
C ALA A 32 -10.09 -25.59 -1.60
N SER A 33 -9.18 -26.57 -1.54
CA SER A 33 -7.81 -26.35 -1.05
C SER A 33 -7.00 -25.43 -1.97
N ALA A 34 -7.13 -25.58 -3.30
CA ALA A 34 -6.46 -24.69 -4.25
C ALA A 34 -6.99 -23.26 -4.18
N PHE A 35 -8.30 -23.09 -3.98
CA PHE A 35 -8.91 -21.78 -3.76
C PHE A 35 -8.40 -21.13 -2.46
N GLN A 36 -8.34 -21.88 -1.37
CA GLN A 36 -7.79 -21.40 -0.10
C GLN A 36 -6.33 -20.94 -0.25
N ALA A 37 -5.50 -21.73 -0.94
CA ALA A 37 -4.10 -21.37 -1.18
C ALA A 37 -3.97 -20.05 -1.94
N ASP A 38 -4.72 -19.87 -3.03
CA ASP A 38 -4.72 -18.61 -3.79
C ASP A 38 -5.18 -17.42 -2.91
N LEU A 39 -6.18 -17.60 -2.05
CA LEU A 39 -6.63 -16.54 -1.13
C LEU A 39 -5.59 -16.19 -0.06
N ILE A 40 -4.88 -17.18 0.47
CA ILE A 40 -3.79 -16.98 1.43
C ILE A 40 -2.67 -16.18 0.78
N ASP A 41 -2.26 -16.55 -0.44
CA ASP A 41 -1.20 -15.86 -1.18
C ASP A 41 -1.59 -14.41 -1.49
N LEU A 42 -2.82 -14.19 -1.97
CA LEU A 42 -3.35 -12.84 -2.20
C LEU A 42 -3.36 -12.01 -0.92
N CYS A 43 -3.82 -12.60 0.18
CA CYS A 43 -3.89 -11.92 1.48
C CYS A 43 -2.50 -11.54 1.99
N ALA A 44 -1.55 -12.46 1.97
CA ALA A 44 -0.19 -12.20 2.41
C ALA A 44 0.48 -11.12 1.56
N HIS A 45 0.27 -11.16 0.24
CA HIS A 45 0.79 -10.16 -0.69
C HIS A 45 0.25 -8.76 -0.39
N TYR A 46 -1.07 -8.60 -0.35
CA TYR A 46 -1.66 -7.26 -0.17
C TYR A 46 -1.52 -6.72 1.25
N ARG A 47 -1.53 -7.56 2.30
CA ARG A 47 -1.22 -7.09 3.66
C ARG A 47 0.21 -6.57 3.76
N ALA A 48 1.18 -7.20 3.09
CA ALA A 48 2.55 -6.68 3.03
C ALA A 48 2.62 -5.30 2.33
N ILE A 49 1.83 -5.08 1.28
CA ILE A 49 1.73 -3.76 0.62
C ILE A 49 1.07 -2.74 1.55
N ILE A 50 -0.06 -3.07 2.16
CA ILE A 50 -0.82 -2.15 3.03
C ILE A 50 0.03 -1.69 4.21
N THR A 51 0.75 -2.60 4.87
CA THR A 51 1.59 -2.26 6.02
C THR A 51 2.82 -1.41 5.71
N THR A 52 3.17 -1.25 4.42
CA THR A 52 4.33 -0.45 3.99
C THR A 52 3.94 0.81 3.22
N LEU A 53 2.74 0.85 2.64
CA LEU A 53 2.27 1.94 1.80
C LEU A 53 1.39 2.92 2.60
N PRO A 54 1.71 4.23 2.60
CA PRO A 54 0.81 5.23 3.14
C PRO A 54 -0.54 5.25 2.40
N CYS A 55 -1.60 4.83 3.07
CA CYS A 55 -2.96 4.80 2.56
C CYS A 55 -3.99 4.91 3.68
N ASP A 56 -5.26 4.88 3.33
CA ASP A 56 -6.40 4.99 4.25
C ASP A 56 -6.95 3.63 4.71
N LEU A 57 -6.28 2.53 4.37
CA LEU A 57 -6.66 1.20 4.80
C LEU A 57 -6.15 0.91 6.22
N PRO A 58 -6.86 0.04 6.99
CA PRO A 58 -6.37 -0.47 8.26
C PRO A 58 -4.96 -1.04 8.15
N ASP A 59 -4.19 -0.96 9.23
CA ASP A 59 -2.79 -1.43 9.34
C ASP A 59 -1.77 -0.67 8.46
N ALA A 60 -2.21 0.33 7.68
CA ALA A 60 -1.29 1.22 6.98
C ALA A 60 -0.48 2.08 7.96
N PRO A 61 0.79 2.42 7.64
CA PRO A 61 1.66 3.15 8.56
C PRO A 61 1.13 4.55 8.88
N PHE A 62 0.52 5.22 7.89
CA PHE A 62 -0.17 6.50 8.03
C PHE A 62 -0.95 6.83 6.76
N ASN A 63 -1.92 7.74 6.87
CA ASN A 63 -2.69 8.26 5.74
C ASN A 63 -2.19 9.67 5.35
N LEU A 64 -1.25 9.73 4.41
CA LEU A 64 -0.78 10.99 3.82
C LEU A 64 -0.87 10.93 2.31
N SER A 65 -1.41 12.00 1.71
CA SER A 65 -1.42 12.16 0.26
C SER A 65 0.01 12.24 -0.29
N LEU A 66 0.17 11.93 -1.58
CA LEU A 66 1.46 12.11 -2.27
C LEU A 66 1.99 13.53 -2.12
N THR A 67 1.12 14.55 -2.16
CA THR A 67 1.51 15.96 -1.97
C THR A 67 2.13 16.18 -0.60
N LYS A 68 1.48 15.71 0.49
CA LYS A 68 2.04 15.85 1.84
C LYS A 68 3.33 15.06 2.01
N ARG A 69 3.46 13.89 1.37
CA ARG A 69 4.70 13.09 1.37
C ARG A 69 5.84 13.82 0.64
N ALA A 70 5.55 14.40 -0.52
CA ALA A 70 6.48 15.20 -1.30
C ALA A 70 6.96 16.44 -0.51
N GLU A 71 6.02 17.19 0.08
CA GLU A 71 6.31 18.34 0.94
C GLU A 71 7.15 17.94 2.17
N TRP A 72 6.84 16.81 2.79
CA TRP A 72 7.59 16.28 3.92
C TRP A 72 9.03 15.94 3.52
N LEU A 73 9.22 15.27 2.38
CA LEU A 73 10.54 14.90 1.86
C LEU A 73 11.38 16.14 1.53
N GLU A 74 10.77 17.13 0.89
CA GLU A 74 11.41 18.41 0.56
C GLU A 74 11.84 19.16 1.83
N THR A 75 10.97 19.21 2.83
CA THR A 75 11.18 19.99 4.06
C THR A 75 12.15 19.32 5.04
N ASN A 76 12.10 18.00 5.16
CA ASN A 76 12.83 17.26 6.21
C ASN A 76 14.10 16.57 5.71
N VAL A 77 14.28 16.43 4.39
CA VAL A 77 15.47 15.77 3.84
C VAL A 77 16.21 16.70 2.87
N ILE A 78 15.56 17.15 1.80
CA ILE A 78 16.26 17.89 0.73
C ILE A 78 16.80 19.23 1.25
N LYS A 79 15.93 20.11 1.79
CA LYS A 79 16.35 21.43 2.30
C LYS A 79 17.37 21.32 3.45
N PRO A 80 17.22 20.40 4.42
CA PRO A 80 18.26 20.17 5.43
C PRO A 80 19.59 19.73 4.84
N SER A 81 19.60 18.80 3.88
CA SER A 81 20.84 18.38 3.21
C SER A 81 21.53 19.53 2.50
N GLU A 82 20.79 20.39 1.78
CA GLU A 82 21.33 21.60 1.14
C GLU A 82 21.94 22.58 2.15
N ARG A 83 21.27 22.78 3.29
CA ARG A 83 21.77 23.64 4.38
C ARG A 83 23.04 23.05 5.01
N LEU A 84 23.09 21.74 5.23
CA LEU A 84 24.25 21.06 5.78
C LEU A 84 25.44 21.12 4.80
N LEU A 85 25.21 20.88 3.52
CA LEU A 85 26.22 21.05 2.46
C LEU A 85 26.81 22.46 2.46
N THR A 86 25.96 23.48 2.60
CA THR A 86 26.42 24.87 2.73
C THR A 86 27.21 25.10 4.02
N ALA A 87 26.80 24.49 5.13
CA ALA A 87 27.41 24.69 6.44
C ALA A 87 28.79 24.03 6.58
N ILE A 88 29.03 22.92 5.87
CA ILE A 88 30.32 22.22 5.88
C ILE A 88 31.35 22.83 4.91
N ASP A 89 30.93 23.80 4.09
CA ASP A 89 31.81 24.56 3.21
C ASP A 89 32.90 25.27 4.04
N ASP A 90 34.13 25.21 3.54
CA ASP A 90 35.31 25.78 4.17
C ASP A 90 35.16 27.29 4.39
N GLU A 91 34.44 28.00 3.51
CA GLU A 91 34.15 29.42 3.64
C GLU A 91 33.21 29.74 4.82
N LYS A 92 32.40 28.77 5.27
CA LYS A 92 31.44 28.95 6.36
C LYS A 92 31.97 28.53 7.73
N ARG A 93 33.17 27.94 7.81
CA ARG A 93 33.78 27.49 9.07
C ARG A 93 33.87 28.59 10.14
N ALA A 94 34.09 29.85 9.72
CA ALA A 94 34.17 30.98 10.63
C ALA A 94 32.86 31.21 11.43
N MET A 95 31.71 30.77 10.92
CA MET A 95 30.42 30.87 11.63
C MET A 95 30.37 30.05 12.91
N PHE A 96 31.25 29.06 13.06
CA PHE A 96 31.34 28.19 14.25
C PHE A 96 32.43 28.60 15.23
N SER A 97 33.09 29.74 14.98
CA SER A 97 34.11 30.28 15.89
C SER A 97 33.48 30.88 17.15
N THR A 98 34.13 30.71 18.30
CA THR A 98 33.69 31.30 19.58
C THR A 98 34.83 32.09 20.22
N TRP A 99 34.60 33.37 20.54
CA TRP A 99 35.53 34.18 21.33
C TRP A 99 35.68 33.60 22.76
N PRO A 100 36.89 33.61 23.39
CA PRO A 100 38.14 34.25 22.97
C PRO A 100 39.13 33.35 22.20
N TYR A 101 38.74 32.12 21.85
CA TYR A 101 39.69 31.15 21.31
C TYR A 101 39.64 31.10 19.77
N PRO A 102 40.78 31.27 19.05
CA PRO A 102 40.83 30.96 17.62
C PRO A 102 40.53 29.47 17.42
N LEU A 103 39.74 29.13 16.38
CA LEU A 103 39.11 27.82 16.17
C LEU A 103 39.99 26.63 16.62
N THR A 104 39.61 25.97 17.71
CA THR A 104 39.77 24.51 17.86
C THR A 104 38.46 23.86 17.44
N VAL A 105 37.97 24.18 16.23
CA VAL A 105 36.90 23.36 15.64
C VAL A 105 37.56 22.03 15.32
N PRO A 106 37.08 20.91 15.87
CA PRO A 106 37.59 19.60 15.50
C PRO A 106 37.52 19.52 13.98
N GLU A 107 38.64 19.18 13.32
CA GLU A 107 38.55 18.81 11.91
C GLU A 107 37.48 17.74 11.81
N PHE A 108 36.38 18.06 11.12
CA PHE A 108 35.45 17.03 10.70
C PHE A 108 36.30 16.04 9.92
N ARG A 109 36.51 14.84 10.49
CA ARG A 109 37.24 13.79 9.80
C ARG A 109 36.48 13.53 8.52
N ASN A 110 37.05 14.00 7.41
CA ASN A 110 36.60 13.77 6.06
C ASN A 110 35.37 14.57 5.58
N ASN A 111 35.46 15.91 5.60
CA ASN A 111 34.47 16.82 4.97
C ASN A 111 34.12 16.44 3.52
N ALA A 112 35.10 15.96 2.74
CA ALA A 112 34.86 15.54 1.37
C ALA A 112 33.90 14.34 1.30
N THR A 113 34.12 13.30 2.12
CA THR A 113 33.21 12.15 2.18
C THR A 113 31.85 12.53 2.75
N LEU A 114 31.81 13.34 3.82
CA LEU A 114 30.53 13.81 4.37
C LEU A 114 29.73 14.62 3.34
N GLY A 115 30.41 15.49 2.58
CA GLY A 115 29.81 16.21 1.46
C GLY A 115 29.24 15.26 0.41
N SER A 116 30.04 14.28 -0.04
CA SER A 116 29.56 13.31 -1.04
C SER A 116 28.37 12.47 -0.56
N GLU A 117 28.32 12.10 0.72
CA GLU A 117 27.22 11.32 1.28
C GLU A 117 25.93 12.17 1.40
N LEU A 118 26.07 13.44 1.78
CA LEU A 118 24.97 14.40 1.82
C LEU A 118 24.42 14.72 0.42
N GLU A 119 25.30 14.83 -0.59
CA GLU A 119 24.90 14.98 -1.99
C GLU A 119 24.16 13.75 -2.49
N ALA A 120 24.68 12.55 -2.22
CA ALA A 120 24.01 11.31 -2.59
C ALA A 120 22.62 11.17 -1.94
N LEU A 121 22.49 11.55 -0.65
CA LEU A 121 21.19 11.59 0.04
C LEU A 121 20.24 12.61 -0.60
N ARG A 122 20.72 13.83 -0.88
CA ARG A 122 19.93 14.89 -1.53
C ARG A 122 19.43 14.43 -2.90
N ASP A 123 20.32 13.88 -3.72
CA ASP A 123 19.99 13.50 -5.10
C ASP A 123 19.03 12.32 -5.15
N SER A 124 19.22 11.33 -4.27
CA SER A 124 18.27 10.23 -4.10
C SER A 124 16.89 10.73 -3.64
N ALA A 125 16.85 11.68 -2.70
CA ALA A 125 15.61 12.30 -2.26
C ALA A 125 14.93 13.13 -3.36
N ILE A 126 15.69 13.81 -4.22
CA ILE A 126 15.14 14.53 -5.39
C ILE A 126 14.54 13.54 -6.39
N GLN A 127 15.22 12.44 -6.71
CA GLN A 127 14.68 11.40 -7.61
C GLN A 127 13.38 10.80 -7.07
N LEU A 128 13.31 10.56 -5.76
CA LEU A 128 12.09 10.11 -5.11
C LEU A 128 10.98 11.18 -5.16
N LEU A 129 11.32 12.45 -4.94
CA LEU A 129 10.38 13.56 -5.04
C LEU A 129 9.78 13.68 -6.44
N ASP A 130 10.60 13.57 -7.48
CA ASP A 130 10.17 13.62 -8.87
C ASP A 130 9.26 12.44 -9.20
N SER A 131 9.60 11.24 -8.70
CA SER A 131 8.75 10.05 -8.84
C SER A 131 7.38 10.24 -8.17
N LEU A 132 7.36 10.78 -6.95
CA LEU A 132 6.11 11.07 -6.22
C LEU A 132 5.27 12.14 -6.93
N ARG A 133 5.89 13.13 -7.58
CA ARG A 133 5.20 14.20 -8.32
C ARG A 133 4.68 13.70 -9.68
N ALA A 134 5.42 12.86 -10.39
CA ALA A 134 4.94 12.23 -11.61
C ALA A 134 3.69 11.37 -11.35
N GLN A 135 3.64 10.69 -10.20
CA GLN A 135 2.45 9.94 -9.77
C GLN A 135 1.29 10.83 -9.31
N GLN A 136 1.52 12.11 -8.98
CA GLN A 136 0.45 13.06 -8.64
C GLN A 136 -0.31 13.55 -9.87
N SER A 137 0.38 13.75 -11.01
CA SER A 137 -0.25 14.26 -12.24
C SER A 137 -1.27 13.30 -12.86
N ASP A 138 -1.23 12.02 -12.49
CA ASP A 138 -2.18 11.01 -12.97
C ASP A 138 -3.48 10.93 -12.15
N ASP A 139 -3.73 11.84 -11.20
CA ASP A 139 -4.95 11.90 -10.35
C ASP A 139 -5.32 10.56 -9.69
N ALA A 140 -4.31 9.71 -9.53
CA ALA A 140 -4.38 8.38 -9.00
C ALA A 140 -4.62 8.47 -7.49
N GLY A 141 -5.87 8.38 -7.07
CA GLY A 141 -6.16 8.01 -5.68
C GLY A 141 -5.54 6.63 -5.41
N HIS A 142 -4.30 6.57 -4.92
CA HIS A 142 -3.55 5.31 -4.73
C HIS A 142 -4.34 4.32 -3.86
N SER A 143 -5.10 4.85 -2.91
CA SER A 143 -6.11 4.14 -2.12
C SER A 143 -7.20 3.47 -2.97
N GLN A 144 -7.69 4.13 -4.02
CA GLN A 144 -8.67 3.59 -4.96
C GLN A 144 -8.04 2.63 -5.96
N GLU A 145 -6.81 2.87 -6.40
CA GLU A 145 -6.08 1.95 -7.27
C GLU A 145 -5.74 0.65 -6.56
N LEU A 146 -5.24 0.73 -5.32
CA LEU A 146 -5.00 -0.44 -4.48
C LEU A 146 -6.29 -1.21 -4.24
N ARG A 147 -7.40 -0.52 -3.96
CA ARG A 147 -8.72 -1.17 -3.84
C ARG A 147 -9.13 -1.88 -5.15
N ALA A 148 -8.93 -1.22 -6.29
CA ALA A 148 -9.25 -1.78 -7.60
C ALA A 148 -8.39 -3.02 -7.91
N GLU A 149 -7.10 -2.98 -7.58
CA GLU A 149 -6.16 -4.08 -7.81
C GLU A 149 -6.46 -5.28 -6.90
N VAL A 150 -6.70 -5.02 -5.60
CA VAL A 150 -7.17 -6.06 -4.66
C VAL A 150 -8.46 -6.69 -5.18
N PHE A 151 -9.44 -5.87 -5.56
CA PHE A 151 -10.70 -6.34 -6.13
C PHE A 151 -10.48 -7.20 -7.38
N ALA A 152 -9.67 -6.73 -8.33
CA ALA A 152 -9.41 -7.43 -9.59
C ALA A 152 -8.75 -8.79 -9.35
N SER A 153 -7.82 -8.87 -8.40
CA SER A 153 -7.18 -10.13 -8.02
C SER A 153 -8.13 -11.09 -7.33
N ILE A 154 -9.04 -10.60 -6.47
CA ILE A 154 -10.12 -11.42 -5.90
C ILE A 154 -11.03 -11.93 -7.01
N ALA A 155 -11.50 -11.06 -7.90
CA ALA A 155 -12.38 -11.43 -9.01
C ALA A 155 -11.74 -12.48 -9.92
N ARG A 156 -10.43 -12.37 -10.18
CA ARG A 156 -9.65 -13.36 -10.94
C ARG A 156 -9.59 -14.71 -10.22
N ALA A 157 -9.37 -14.73 -8.90
CA ALA A 157 -9.40 -15.96 -8.11
C ALA A 157 -10.79 -16.60 -8.12
N LEU A 158 -11.85 -15.80 -8.02
CA LEU A 158 -13.23 -16.30 -8.12
C LEU A 158 -13.51 -16.90 -9.50
N ARG A 159 -13.16 -16.21 -10.59
CA ARG A 159 -13.34 -16.75 -11.96
C ARG A 159 -12.60 -18.07 -12.19
N LYS A 160 -11.47 -18.28 -11.51
CA LYS A 160 -10.67 -19.50 -11.60
C LYS A 160 -11.29 -20.68 -10.85
N HIS A 161 -11.91 -20.44 -9.69
CA HIS A 161 -12.31 -21.51 -8.77
C HIS A 161 -13.82 -21.66 -8.55
N SER A 162 -14.61 -20.65 -8.89
CA SER A 162 -16.07 -20.61 -8.68
C SER A 162 -16.82 -20.74 -10.00
N GLU A 163 -17.95 -21.45 -9.95
CA GLU A 163 -18.91 -21.53 -11.06
C GLU A 163 -19.92 -20.38 -11.05
N VAL A 164 -19.93 -19.55 -10.00
CA VAL A 164 -20.85 -18.43 -9.86
C VAL A 164 -20.45 -17.31 -10.82
N GLN A 165 -21.37 -16.96 -11.70
CA GLN A 165 -21.18 -15.85 -12.64
C GLN A 165 -21.14 -14.51 -11.90
N PRO A 166 -20.30 -13.55 -12.35
CA PRO A 166 -20.30 -12.20 -11.82
C PRO A 166 -21.70 -11.60 -11.84
N SER A 167 -22.18 -11.16 -10.68
CA SER A 167 -23.50 -10.58 -10.51
C SER A 167 -23.43 -9.38 -9.58
N ARG A 168 -24.29 -8.41 -9.84
CA ARG A 168 -24.39 -7.20 -9.02
C ARG A 168 -25.18 -7.42 -7.73
N GLY A 169 -25.88 -8.56 -7.61
CA GLY A 169 -26.77 -8.84 -6.50
C GLY A 169 -28.06 -7.99 -6.51
N VAL A 170 -28.93 -8.28 -5.54
CA VAL A 170 -30.23 -7.61 -5.34
C VAL A 170 -30.07 -6.55 -4.25
N TYR A 171 -30.64 -5.36 -4.44
CA TYR A 171 -30.60 -4.33 -3.41
C TYR A 171 -31.50 -4.71 -2.24
N ASP A 172 -30.93 -4.77 -1.04
CA ASP A 172 -31.66 -5.00 0.20
C ASP A 172 -31.94 -3.64 0.88
N PRO A 173 -33.21 -3.25 1.07
CA PRO A 173 -33.57 -1.97 1.65
C PRO A 173 -33.30 -1.87 3.17
N GLU A 174 -33.28 -3.01 3.89
CA GLU A 174 -33.00 -3.04 5.32
C GLU A 174 -31.49 -2.87 5.57
N LEU A 175 -30.69 -3.61 4.79
CA LEU A 175 -29.23 -3.56 4.88
C LEU A 175 -28.64 -2.34 4.16
N ARG A 176 -29.40 -1.70 3.28
CA ARG A 176 -29.01 -0.53 2.45
C ARG A 176 -27.82 -0.79 1.52
N TYR A 177 -27.59 -2.04 1.14
CA TYR A 177 -26.59 -2.43 0.13
C TYR A 177 -27.08 -3.62 -0.69
N ARG A 178 -26.36 -3.95 -1.77
CA ARG A 178 -26.70 -5.09 -2.63
C ARG A 178 -26.17 -6.39 -2.05
N VAL A 179 -27.02 -7.40 -1.92
CA VAL A 179 -26.70 -8.75 -1.42
C VAL A 179 -26.72 -9.78 -2.55
N GLY A 180 -25.96 -10.86 -2.38
CA GLY A 180 -25.89 -11.98 -3.30
C GLY A 180 -24.52 -12.65 -3.25
N ASN A 181 -24.50 -13.97 -3.45
CA ASN A 181 -23.32 -14.83 -3.24
C ASN A 181 -22.01 -14.25 -3.78
N TYR A 182 -21.99 -13.78 -5.03
CA TYR A 182 -20.78 -13.22 -5.65
C TYR A 182 -20.31 -11.93 -4.94
N VAL A 183 -21.24 -11.01 -4.68
CA VAL A 183 -20.93 -9.71 -4.07
C VAL A 183 -20.53 -9.88 -2.62
N ASP A 184 -21.23 -10.73 -1.89
CA ASP A 184 -20.97 -10.99 -0.47
C ASP A 184 -19.63 -11.71 -0.29
N ALA A 185 -19.30 -12.67 -1.15
CA ALA A 185 -17.99 -13.32 -1.15
C ALA A 185 -16.85 -12.33 -1.45
N ILE A 186 -16.99 -11.48 -2.47
CA ILE A 186 -15.98 -10.44 -2.76
C ILE A 186 -15.76 -9.55 -1.55
N ARG A 187 -16.84 -9.04 -0.94
CA ARG A 187 -16.73 -8.13 0.21
C ARG A 187 -16.13 -8.83 1.43
N LEU A 188 -16.47 -10.10 1.66
CA LEU A 188 -15.89 -10.89 2.74
C LEU A 188 -14.38 -11.06 2.54
N ILE A 189 -13.95 -11.51 1.35
CA ILE A 189 -12.54 -11.68 1.02
C ILE A 189 -11.81 -10.33 1.10
N PHE A 190 -12.38 -9.29 0.50
CA PHE A 190 -11.81 -7.95 0.53
C PHE A 190 -11.62 -7.44 1.96
N LYS A 191 -12.61 -7.63 2.83
CA LYS A 191 -12.53 -7.25 4.25
C LYS A 191 -11.46 -8.05 4.99
N LYS A 192 -11.30 -9.33 4.70
CA LYS A 192 -10.25 -10.17 5.29
C LYS A 192 -8.86 -9.71 4.88
N ILE A 193 -8.68 -9.37 3.61
CA ILE A 193 -7.39 -8.90 3.07
C ILE A 193 -7.05 -7.51 3.61
N THR A 194 -8.00 -6.57 3.53
CA THR A 194 -7.71 -5.14 3.77
C THR A 194 -8.08 -4.65 5.16
N GLY A 195 -8.86 -5.42 5.92
CA GLY A 195 -9.49 -4.98 7.18
C GLY A 195 -10.64 -3.99 6.99
N ALA A 196 -10.82 -3.42 5.79
CA ALA A 196 -11.82 -2.40 5.51
C ALA A 196 -13.13 -3.02 5.00
N SER A 197 -14.26 -2.47 5.45
CA SER A 197 -15.57 -2.79 4.87
C SER A 197 -15.91 -1.75 3.80
N ASP A 198 -15.95 -2.18 2.54
CA ASP A 198 -16.23 -1.32 1.38
C ASP A 198 -17.40 -1.89 0.57
N ASN A 199 -18.21 -1.02 -0.03
CA ASN A 199 -19.37 -1.43 -0.83
C ASN A 199 -18.93 -2.00 -2.19
N LEU A 200 -17.82 -1.51 -2.75
CA LEU A 200 -17.24 -1.96 -4.02
C LEU A 200 -18.19 -1.92 -5.24
N ASP A 201 -19.40 -1.34 -5.13
CA ASP A 201 -20.44 -1.40 -6.17
C ASP A 201 -19.98 -0.81 -7.51
N ARG A 202 -19.10 0.21 -7.50
CA ARG A 202 -18.51 0.75 -8.75
C ARG A 202 -17.63 -0.28 -9.45
N LEU A 203 -16.78 -0.99 -8.71
CA LEU A 203 -15.86 -1.98 -9.25
C LEU A 203 -16.61 -3.24 -9.72
N ILE A 204 -17.61 -3.68 -8.94
CA ILE A 204 -18.50 -4.79 -9.32
C ILE A 204 -19.24 -4.48 -10.61
N ARG A 205 -19.78 -3.25 -10.77
CA ARG A 205 -20.42 -2.84 -12.03
C ARG A 205 -19.45 -2.87 -13.21
N ALA A 206 -18.22 -2.42 -13.01
CA ALA A 206 -17.20 -2.38 -14.06
C ALA A 206 -16.81 -3.80 -14.50
N GLU A 207 -16.62 -4.72 -13.55
CA GLU A 207 -16.31 -6.13 -13.80
C GLU A 207 -17.39 -6.82 -14.64
N ILE A 208 -18.67 -6.60 -14.32
CA ILE A 208 -19.79 -7.19 -15.07
C ILE A 208 -19.88 -6.65 -16.50
N ALA A 209 -19.40 -5.42 -16.74
CA ALA A 209 -19.42 -4.79 -18.05
C ALA A 209 -18.27 -5.25 -18.97
N LEU A 210 -17.29 -5.99 -18.45
CA LEU A 210 -16.21 -6.54 -19.25
C LEU A 210 -16.74 -7.74 -20.07
N PRO A 211 -16.50 -7.78 -21.39
CA PRO A 211 -16.85 -8.96 -22.19
C PRO A 211 -16.03 -10.16 -21.70
N SER A 212 -16.70 -11.30 -21.53
CA SER A 212 -16.15 -12.58 -21.10
C SER A 212 -15.10 -13.14 -22.04
#